data_AF-A0A2I1DCC2-F1
#
_entry.id   AF-A0A2I1DCC2-F1
#
_cell.length_a   1.000
_cell.length_b   1.000
_cell.length_c   1.000
_cell.angle_alpha   90.00
_cell.angle_beta   90.00
_cell.angle_gamma   90.00
#
_symmetry.space_group_name_H-M   'P 1'
#
loop_
_entity.id
_entity.type
_entity.pdbx_description
1 polymer ?
#
loop_
_entity_poly.entity_id
_entity_poly.type
_entity_poly.pdbx_seq_one_letter_code
_entity_poly.pdbx_strand_id
1 'polypeptide(L)'
;MQLSTIIFAATAFLSGSALAMPGQLFQRSSVSFFNGEKSIVAEVEEDLLTARDLLQTRTEGDIDCKGSAFCERLGSSCDDAYRKVVPGNTYSAYLDDSDTGTCSGTCGLFVSGDRCSATGQELQEAYDEIRSKGSCTHCGRKEMKDGCFIKIDRVTGC
;
A
#
# COMPACT_ATOMS: atom_id res chain seq x y z
N MET A 1 1.29 -45.31 -58.70
CA MET A 1 0.31 -44.39 -58.08
C MET A 1 -0.76 -45.25 -57.43
N GLN A 2 -0.73 -45.33 -56.10
CA GLN A 2 -1.74 -46.03 -55.33
C GLN A 2 -1.98 -45.19 -54.07
N LEU A 3 -3.18 -44.60 -54.00
CA LEU A 3 -3.69 -43.85 -52.87
C LEU A 3 -3.91 -44.81 -51.69
N SER A 4 -3.37 -44.46 -50.52
CA SER A 4 -3.77 -45.09 -49.25
C SER A 4 -4.35 -44.00 -48.35
N THR A 5 -5.66 -44.13 -48.14
CA THR A 5 -6.53 -43.30 -47.32
C THR A 5 -6.15 -43.40 -45.84
N ILE A 6 -5.91 -42.27 -45.16
CA ILE A 6 -5.75 -42.22 -43.70
C ILE A 6 -7.07 -41.71 -43.10
N ILE A 7 -7.66 -42.55 -42.24
CA ILE A 7 -8.91 -42.31 -41.52
C ILE A 7 -8.59 -41.42 -40.30
N PHE A 8 -9.18 -40.23 -40.22
CA PHE A 8 -9.18 -39.44 -39.00
C PHE A 8 -10.35 -39.90 -38.12
N ALA A 9 -10.05 -40.64 -37.06
CA ALA A 9 -11.01 -40.93 -36.01
C ALA A 9 -11.11 -39.69 -35.09
N ALA A 10 -12.17 -38.88 -35.28
CA ALA A 10 -12.55 -37.83 -34.36
C ALA A 10 -13.18 -38.46 -33.12
N THR A 11 -12.43 -38.55 -32.02
CA THR A 11 -12.96 -38.97 -30.72
C THR A 11 -13.77 -37.84 -30.10
N ALA A 12 -15.02 -38.16 -29.77
CA ALA A 12 -15.99 -37.26 -29.16
C ALA A 12 -15.52 -36.75 -27.79
N PHE A 13 -15.48 -35.43 -27.62
CA PHE A 13 -15.40 -34.81 -26.29
C PHE A 13 -16.79 -34.84 -25.65
N LEU A 14 -16.95 -35.67 -24.62
CA LEU A 14 -18.09 -35.61 -23.71
C LEU A 14 -17.97 -34.31 -22.89
N SER A 15 -18.90 -33.39 -23.10
CA SER A 15 -19.05 -32.17 -22.31
C SER A 15 -19.54 -32.53 -20.90
N GLY A 16 -18.60 -32.65 -19.96
CA GLY A 16 -18.91 -32.62 -18.53
C GLY A 16 -19.19 -31.18 -18.11
N SER A 17 -20.44 -30.87 -17.79
CA SER A 17 -20.82 -29.61 -17.16
C SER A 17 -20.35 -29.60 -15.71
N ALA A 18 -19.19 -28.98 -15.45
CA ALA A 18 -18.76 -28.65 -14.11
C ALA A 18 -19.62 -27.49 -13.58
N LEU A 19 -20.29 -27.71 -12.45
CA LEU A 19 -20.89 -26.63 -11.67
C LEU A 19 -19.75 -25.75 -11.13
N ALA A 20 -19.56 -24.58 -11.74
CA ALA A 20 -18.60 -23.59 -11.27
C ALA A 20 -19.03 -23.08 -9.88
N MET A 21 -18.34 -23.54 -8.84
CA MET A 21 -18.37 -22.87 -7.54
C MET A 21 -17.69 -21.50 -7.65
N PRO A 22 -18.09 -20.49 -6.86
CA PRO A 22 -17.51 -19.15 -6.91
C PRO A 22 -16.00 -19.21 -6.67
N GLY A 23 -15.26 -18.56 -7.57
CA GLY A 23 -13.89 -18.91 -7.91
C GLY A 23 -12.83 -18.44 -6.92
N GLN A 24 -11.86 -19.32 -6.68
CA GLN A 24 -10.52 -18.95 -6.27
C GLN A 24 -9.66 -18.88 -7.54
N LEU A 25 -9.07 -17.71 -7.79
CA LEU A 25 -8.13 -17.49 -8.88
C LEU A 25 -6.77 -18.04 -8.46
N PHE A 26 -6.49 -19.27 -8.86
CA PHE A 26 -5.16 -19.86 -8.71
C PHE A 26 -4.35 -19.60 -9.98
N GLN A 27 -3.17 -19.02 -9.83
CA GLN A 27 -2.22 -18.95 -10.94
C GLN A 27 -1.35 -20.20 -10.88
N ARG A 28 -1.57 -21.12 -11.82
CA ARG A 28 -0.81 -22.36 -11.94
C ARG A 28 0.40 -22.08 -12.83
N SER A 29 1.59 -22.16 -12.26
CA SER A 29 2.85 -22.01 -13.00
C SER A 29 3.62 -23.33 -12.91
N SER A 30 4.28 -23.72 -14.01
CA SER A 30 5.05 -24.96 -14.05
C SER A 30 6.53 -24.65 -14.18
N VAL A 31 7.35 -25.20 -13.28
CA VAL A 31 8.80 -25.06 -13.32
C VAL A 31 9.41 -26.38 -13.75
N SER A 32 10.23 -26.33 -14.79
CA SER A 32 10.92 -27.50 -15.35
C SER A 32 12.33 -27.58 -14.80
N PHE A 33 12.64 -28.66 -14.09
CA PHE A 33 13.98 -28.95 -13.58
C PHE A 33 14.62 -30.02 -14.46
N PHE A 34 15.80 -29.73 -15.00
CA PHE A 34 16.56 -30.67 -15.83
C PHE A 34 17.93 -30.93 -15.21
N ASN A 35 18.24 -32.20 -14.92
CA ASN A 35 19.53 -32.61 -14.36
C ASN A 35 20.39 -33.37 -15.38
N GLY A 36 20.35 -32.98 -16.65
CA GLY A 36 21.15 -33.58 -17.71
C GLY A 36 20.61 -34.91 -18.29
N GLU A 37 19.86 -35.69 -17.50
CA GLU A 37 19.34 -37.01 -17.92
C GLU A 37 17.80 -37.07 -17.95
N LYS A 38 17.13 -36.31 -17.07
CA LYS A 38 15.68 -36.32 -16.91
C LYS A 38 15.15 -34.92 -16.61
N SER A 39 14.00 -34.58 -17.19
CA SER A 39 13.20 -33.42 -16.81
C SER A 39 12.10 -33.84 -15.84
N ILE A 40 11.89 -33.02 -14.81
CA ILE A 40 10.73 -33.12 -13.91
C ILE A 40 10.03 -31.77 -13.97
N VAL A 41 8.73 -31.80 -14.23
CA VAL A 41 7.87 -30.61 -14.19
C VAL A 41 7.18 -30.60 -12.84
N ALA A 42 7.44 -29.56 -12.05
CA ALA A 42 6.70 -29.31 -10.83
C ALA A 42 5.61 -28.27 -11.14
N GLU A 43 4.37 -28.60 -10.80
CA GLU A 43 3.27 -27.64 -10.80
C GLU A 43 3.28 -26.91 -9.46
N VAL A 44 3.37 -25.59 -9.52
CA VAL A 44 3.29 -24.72 -8.35
C VAL A 44 1.95 -24.01 -8.42
N GLU A 45 1.16 -24.17 -7.35
CA GLU A 45 -0.14 -23.54 -7.20
C GLU A 45 0.04 -22.38 -6.22
N GLU A 46 0.07 -21.15 -6.73
CA GLU A 46 0.14 -19.96 -5.90
C GLU A 46 -1.28 -19.41 -5.69
N ASP A 47 -1.68 -19.32 -4.42
CA ASP A 47 -2.91 -18.65 -4.03
C ASP A 47 -2.71 -17.13 -4.18
N LEU A 48 -3.41 -16.52 -5.13
CA LEU A 48 -3.27 -15.09 -5.42
C LEU A 48 -3.73 -14.21 -4.24
N LEU A 49 -4.45 -14.79 -3.26
CA LEU A 49 -4.90 -14.11 -2.06
C LEU A 49 -3.76 -13.89 -1.05
N THR A 50 -2.77 -14.79 -0.97
CA THR A 50 -1.61 -14.62 -0.05
C THR A 50 -0.53 -13.72 -0.64
N ALA A 51 -0.41 -13.62 -1.97
CA ALA A 51 0.50 -12.69 -2.63
C ALA A 51 0.12 -11.21 -2.38
N ARG A 52 -1.18 -10.92 -2.26
CA ARG A 52 -1.69 -9.59 -1.87
C ARG A 52 -1.38 -9.21 -0.42
N ASP A 53 -1.21 -10.20 0.47
CA ASP A 53 -0.92 -9.97 1.89
C ASP A 53 0.58 -9.70 2.13
N LEU A 54 1.45 -10.22 1.25
CA LEU A 54 2.90 -10.00 1.29
C LEU A 54 3.36 -8.75 0.52
N LEU A 55 2.59 -8.33 -0.49
CA LEU A 55 2.69 -7.00 -1.08
C LEU A 55 1.76 -6.08 -0.29
N GLN A 56 2.21 -5.55 0.85
CA GLN A 56 1.66 -4.33 1.40
C GLN A 56 1.97 -3.16 0.45
N THR A 57 1.38 -3.18 -0.75
CA THR A 57 1.10 -1.99 -1.53
C THR A 57 0.19 -1.15 -0.65
N ARG A 58 0.83 -0.30 0.14
CA ARG A 58 0.14 0.73 0.88
C ARG A 58 -0.68 1.53 -0.11
N THR A 59 -1.95 1.64 0.20
CA THR A 59 -2.90 2.33 -0.66
C THR A 59 -3.01 3.76 -0.18
N GLU A 60 -3.21 4.69 -1.11
CA GLU A 60 -3.53 6.07 -0.79
C GLU A 60 -4.66 6.13 0.25
N GLY A 61 -4.47 6.94 1.28
CA GLY A 61 -5.39 7.06 2.40
C GLY A 61 -5.17 6.02 3.51
N ASP A 62 -4.23 5.09 3.38
CA ASP A 62 -3.87 4.22 4.50
C ASP A 62 -3.27 5.04 5.64
N ILE A 63 -3.59 4.66 6.88
CA ILE A 63 -3.16 5.38 8.07
C ILE A 63 -2.44 4.41 8.98
N ASP A 64 -1.25 4.78 9.42
CA ASP A 64 -0.53 4.05 10.46
C ASP A 64 -0.08 4.98 11.59
N CYS A 65 0.12 4.40 12.77
CA CYS A 65 0.49 5.16 13.97
C CYS A 65 2.01 5.28 14.15
N LYS A 66 2.79 5.25 13.06
CA LYS A 66 4.23 5.44 13.15
C LYS A 66 4.56 6.90 13.48
N GLY A 67 5.62 7.05 14.25
CA GLY A 67 6.18 8.32 14.66
C GLY A 67 7.28 8.08 15.68
N SER A 68 7.72 9.15 16.33
CA SER A 68 8.71 9.12 17.38
C SER A 68 8.28 8.26 18.57
N ALA A 69 9.25 7.61 19.23
CA ALA A 69 9.03 6.92 20.51
C ALA A 69 8.53 7.85 21.64
N PHE A 70 8.53 9.16 21.43
CA PHE A 70 8.14 10.19 22.39
C PHE A 70 6.77 10.81 22.08
N CYS A 71 6.00 10.21 21.17
CA CYS A 71 4.68 10.70 20.78
C CYS A 71 3.68 10.77 21.95
N GLU A 72 3.86 9.98 23.01
CA GLU A 72 3.01 10.06 24.21
C GLU A 72 3.25 11.33 25.06
N ARG A 73 4.31 12.10 24.80
CA ARG A 73 4.72 13.26 25.60
C ARG A 73 4.54 14.59 24.87
N LEU A 74 3.54 14.67 23.99
CA LEU A 74 3.31 15.85 23.15
C LEU A 74 2.31 16.85 23.76
N GLY A 75 1.51 16.43 24.74
CA GLY A 75 0.52 17.30 25.37
C GLY A 75 -0.46 17.90 24.34
N SER A 76 -0.79 19.20 24.46
CA SER A 76 -1.62 19.93 23.49
C SER A 76 -0.86 20.44 22.26
N SER A 77 0.45 20.16 22.15
CA SER A 77 1.31 20.73 21.11
C SER A 77 0.80 20.45 19.68
N CYS A 78 0.28 19.25 19.45
CA CYS A 78 -0.25 18.88 18.13
C CYS A 78 -1.53 19.63 17.78
N ASP A 79 -2.40 19.88 18.77
CA ASP A 79 -3.64 20.65 18.59
C ASP A 79 -3.31 22.11 18.29
N ASP A 80 -2.28 22.65 18.94
CA ASP A 80 -1.80 24.01 18.68
C ASP A 80 -1.10 24.12 17.32
N ALA A 81 -0.39 23.08 16.87
CA ALA A 81 0.15 23.01 15.52
C ALA A 81 -0.98 22.95 14.47
N TYR A 82 -1.99 22.10 14.68
CA TYR A 82 -3.19 22.02 13.84
C TYR A 82 -3.88 23.38 13.65
N ARG A 83 -4.04 24.16 14.73
CA ARG A 83 -4.64 25.51 14.67
C ARG A 83 -3.83 26.53 13.86
N LYS A 84 -2.53 26.30 13.66
CA LYS A 84 -1.66 27.17 12.85
C LYS A 84 -1.72 26.82 11.36
N VAL A 85 -2.29 25.67 11.00
CA VAL A 85 -2.49 25.30 9.59
C VAL A 85 -3.45 26.29 8.95
N VAL A 86 -3.04 26.87 7.82
CA VAL A 86 -3.87 27.79 7.04
C VAL A 86 -4.46 26.98 5.87
N PRO A 87 -5.78 26.74 5.82
CA PRO A 87 -6.38 25.81 4.86
C PRO A 87 -6.07 26.13 3.40
N GLY A 88 -6.02 27.42 3.04
CA GLY A 88 -5.75 27.87 1.67
C GLY A 88 -4.27 27.87 1.25
N ASN A 89 -3.34 27.52 2.15
CA ASN A 89 -1.93 27.43 1.82
C ASN A 89 -1.58 26.05 1.25
N THR A 90 -0.54 26.01 0.43
CA THR A 90 0.09 24.77 -0.02
C THR A 90 1.38 24.55 0.73
N TYR A 91 1.58 23.32 1.22
CA TYR A 91 2.77 22.87 1.93
C TYR A 91 3.47 21.84 1.05
N SER A 92 4.74 22.07 0.72
CA SER A 92 5.48 21.24 -0.24
C SER A 92 6.83 20.80 0.32
N ALA A 93 7.07 19.49 0.29
CA ALA A 93 8.34 18.83 0.57
C ALA A 93 9.05 18.56 -0.77
N TYR A 94 10.36 18.81 -0.86
CA TYR A 94 11.12 18.76 -2.12
C TYR A 94 12.23 17.71 -2.14
N LEU A 95 12.50 17.07 -1.01
CA LEU A 95 13.48 16.00 -0.82
C LEU A 95 12.83 14.88 -0.02
N ASP A 96 13.31 13.65 -0.20
CA ASP A 96 12.77 12.45 0.48
C ASP A 96 12.64 12.60 2.01
N ASP A 97 13.60 13.28 2.65
CA ASP A 97 13.62 13.53 4.09
C ASP A 97 13.17 14.95 4.49
N SER A 98 12.60 15.71 3.55
CA SER A 98 12.10 17.05 3.87
C SER A 98 10.68 17.00 4.43
N ASP A 99 10.46 17.82 5.46
CA ASP A 99 9.17 18.01 6.08
C ASP A 99 8.76 19.48 5.94
N THR A 100 7.55 19.74 5.46
CA THR A 100 7.00 21.10 5.37
C THR A 100 5.59 21.15 5.90
N GLY A 101 5.32 22.13 6.75
CA GLY A 101 4.06 22.15 7.49
C GLY A 101 4.04 23.19 8.61
N THR A 102 3.37 22.86 9.69
CA THR A 102 3.26 23.72 10.88
C THR A 102 3.68 22.97 12.12
N CYS A 103 4.17 23.69 13.12
CA CYS A 103 4.53 23.07 14.37
C CYS A 103 4.30 24.00 15.57
N SER A 104 4.19 23.41 16.74
CA SER A 104 4.07 24.11 18.01
C SER A 104 4.73 23.29 19.12
N GLY A 105 5.58 23.92 19.94
CA GLY A 105 6.25 23.24 21.05
C GLY A 105 7.05 22.01 20.59
N THR A 106 6.54 20.82 20.90
CA THR A 106 7.19 19.54 20.61
C THR A 106 6.51 18.72 19.51
N CYS A 107 5.49 19.25 18.84
CA CYS A 107 4.75 18.53 17.79
C CYS A 107 4.65 19.32 16.50
N GLY A 108 4.63 18.63 15.37
CA GLY A 108 4.32 19.24 14.09
C GLY A 108 3.51 18.33 13.15
N LEU A 109 2.86 18.98 12.20
CA LEU A 109 2.05 18.40 11.14
C LEU A 109 2.73 18.74 9.82
N PHE A 110 3.12 17.74 9.04
CA PHE A 110 3.99 17.91 7.88
C PHE A 110 3.52 17.11 6.68
N VAL A 111 3.73 17.66 5.51
CA VAL A 111 3.91 16.92 4.26
C VAL A 111 5.34 16.39 4.24
N SER A 112 5.52 15.13 3.85
CA SER A 112 6.80 14.42 3.85
C SER A 112 6.96 13.58 2.58
N GLY A 113 8.18 13.48 2.06
CA GLY A 113 8.54 12.72 0.85
C GLY A 113 9.07 13.61 -0.30
N ASP A 114 9.57 12.99 -1.37
CA ASP A 114 10.10 13.70 -2.53
C ASP A 114 9.01 14.35 -3.37
N ARG A 115 9.13 15.66 -3.57
CA ARG A 115 8.21 16.50 -4.38
C ARG A 115 6.74 16.36 -3.97
N CYS A 116 6.51 16.11 -2.69
CA CYS A 116 5.18 15.96 -2.13
C CYS A 116 4.56 17.32 -1.85
N SER A 117 3.26 17.45 -2.07
CA SER A 117 2.55 18.68 -1.81
C SER A 117 1.12 18.39 -1.37
N ALA A 118 0.66 19.12 -0.35
CA ALA A 118 -0.71 19.08 0.12
C ALA A 118 -1.20 20.48 0.49
N THR A 119 -2.50 20.69 0.41
CA THR A 119 -3.19 21.89 0.91
C THR A 119 -3.28 21.85 2.43
N GLY A 120 -3.43 23.02 3.06
CA GLY A 120 -3.69 23.10 4.48
C GLY A 120 -4.97 22.39 4.90
N GLN A 121 -5.97 22.35 4.02
CA GLN A 121 -7.18 21.57 4.25
C GLN A 121 -6.86 20.07 4.36
N GLU A 122 -6.08 19.52 3.43
CA GLU A 122 -5.65 18.11 3.48
C GLU A 122 -4.81 17.81 4.73
N LEU A 123 -3.99 18.76 5.22
CA LEU A 123 -3.28 18.61 6.50
C LEU A 123 -4.24 18.50 7.70
N GLN A 124 -5.29 19.32 7.72
CA GLN A 124 -6.28 19.31 8.79
C GLN A 124 -7.11 18.02 8.75
N GLU A 125 -7.57 17.61 7.57
CA GLU A 125 -8.32 16.37 7.37
C GLU A 125 -7.48 15.16 7.78
N ALA A 126 -6.22 15.09 7.35
CA ALA A 126 -5.30 14.03 7.76
C ALA A 126 -5.08 14.02 9.28
N TYR A 127 -4.97 15.18 9.92
CA TYR A 127 -4.85 15.27 11.37
C TYR A 127 -6.07 14.64 12.07
N ASP A 128 -7.27 15.02 11.65
CA ASP A 128 -8.53 14.53 12.25
C ASP A 128 -8.70 13.02 12.02
N GLU A 129 -8.39 12.54 10.81
CA GLU A 129 -8.46 11.12 10.49
C GLU A 129 -7.46 10.28 11.28
N ILE A 130 -6.19 10.71 11.39
CA ILE A 130 -5.17 10.02 12.19
C ILE A 130 -5.63 9.92 13.64
N ARG A 131 -6.16 11.01 14.21
CA ARG A 131 -6.65 11.04 15.60
C ARG A 131 -7.92 10.24 15.82
N SER A 132 -8.76 10.11 14.79
CA SER A 132 -9.97 9.29 14.84
C SER A 132 -9.67 7.78 14.84
N LYS A 133 -8.53 7.38 14.28
CA LYS A 133 -8.05 6.00 14.30
C LYS A 133 -7.51 5.71 15.70
N GLY A 134 -8.38 5.22 16.59
CA GLY A 134 -8.15 5.12 18.04
C GLY A 134 -6.87 4.39 18.52
N SER A 135 -6.10 3.78 17.62
CA SER A 135 -4.74 3.27 17.88
C SER A 135 -3.65 4.35 17.84
N CYS A 136 -3.90 5.51 17.23
CA CYS A 136 -2.93 6.58 17.03
C CYS A 136 -3.19 7.70 18.04
N THR A 137 -2.54 7.63 19.20
CA THR A 137 -2.82 8.56 20.30
C THR A 137 -2.41 10.00 19.98
N HIS A 138 -1.22 10.22 19.41
CA HIS A 138 -0.68 11.57 19.18
C HIS A 138 0.11 11.74 17.88
N CYS A 139 0.65 10.65 17.34
CA CYS A 139 1.37 10.65 16.09
C CYS A 139 0.77 9.62 15.15
N GLY A 140 1.07 9.81 13.87
CA GLY A 140 0.72 8.90 12.82
C GLY A 140 1.01 9.51 11.48
N ARG A 141 0.79 8.74 10.44
CA ARG A 141 0.95 9.18 9.06
C ARG A 141 -0.16 8.62 8.20
N LYS A 142 -0.64 9.46 7.30
CA LYS A 142 -1.58 9.13 6.24
C LYS A 142 -0.80 9.06 4.92
N GLU A 143 -0.92 7.93 4.24
CA GLU A 143 -0.38 7.72 2.90
C GLU A 143 -1.10 8.62 1.91
N MET A 144 -0.33 9.30 1.07
CA MET A 144 -0.81 9.97 -0.13
C MET A 144 -0.37 9.15 -1.35
N LYS A 145 -0.65 9.67 -2.55
CA LYS A 145 -0.13 9.10 -3.80
C LYS A 145 1.40 9.16 -3.83
N ASP A 146 1.98 8.26 -4.63
CA ASP A 146 3.39 8.32 -5.03
C ASP A 146 4.41 8.30 -3.88
N GLY A 147 4.06 7.68 -2.74
CA GLY A 147 4.94 7.57 -1.57
C GLY A 147 5.04 8.85 -0.75
N CYS A 148 4.16 9.81 -0.99
CA CYS A 148 4.00 10.99 -0.16
C CYS A 148 3.22 10.67 1.12
N PHE A 149 3.46 11.44 2.18
CA PHE A 149 2.73 11.29 3.43
C PHE A 149 2.35 12.65 4.01
N ILE A 150 1.21 12.68 4.70
CA ILE A 150 0.96 13.69 5.74
C ILE A 150 1.20 13.01 7.07
N LYS A 151 2.07 13.56 7.93
CA LYS A 151 2.40 12.98 9.23
C LYS A 151 2.24 13.98 10.37
N ILE A 152 1.83 13.45 11.52
CA ILE A 152 1.90 14.11 12.82
C ILE A 152 3.05 13.45 13.56
N ASP A 153 4.09 14.21 13.90
CA ASP A 153 5.24 13.67 14.61
C ASP A 153 5.84 14.65 15.62
N ARG A 154 6.67 14.12 16.51
CA ARG A 154 7.47 14.92 17.43
C ARG A 154 8.52 15.73 16.67
N VAL A 155 8.68 16.98 17.07
CA VAL A 155 9.84 17.81 16.75
C VAL A 155 10.65 18.14 18.00
N THR A 156 11.93 18.48 17.80
CA THR A 156 12.81 18.97 18.87
C THR A 156 12.67 20.46 19.11
N GLY A 157 12.12 21.20 18.14
CA GLY A 157 11.81 22.62 18.25
C GLY A 157 11.05 23.15 17.04
N CYS A 158 10.36 24.26 17.29
CA CYS A 158 9.66 25.14 16.36
C CYS A 158 10.22 26.55 16.53
#